data_AF-A0A8C6EKF8-F1
#
_entry.id   AF-A0A8C6EKF8-F1
#
_cell.length_a   1.000
_cell.length_b   1.000
_cell.length_c   1.000
_cell.angle_alpha   90.00
_cell.angle_beta   90.00
_cell.angle_gamma   90.00
#
_symmetry.space_group_name_H-M   'P 1'
#
loop_
_entity.id
_entity.type
_entity.pdbx_description
1 polymer ?
#
loop_
_entity_poly.entity_id
_entity_poly.type
_entity_poly.pdbx_seq_one_letter_code
_entity_poly.pdbx_strand_id
1 'polypeptide(L)'
;MEPPLGSPSRRRVPWQGLLLTVSLLTFWNPPAAAQLSVESVPLNAVEGKHVLLLAHNVPQDTTGYSWYKGDTVGSSYRIVSYVIDIQESITGPAYSGRETIYPNGSLLFQNVTLKDTGYYMLQIIRKNFDNKEVTGQLRVYSELPKPSITSNSSSPVEDEDSVALTCEPETQNTTYLWWKDGQRLQDSDRLVMSLDNRTLILIFITRNDTGSYQCGNWNPVSGSRSDPVTLNVLYGPDVPTISPPDSYYPLGANLHLSCHAASNPPAQYSWLINGSLQIPTQELFVPSVTMSHSGSYACVAHNSATGRNSTTVKNITVLGK
;
A
#
# COMPACT_ATOMS: atom_id res chain seq x y z
N MET A 1 44.05 68.75 59.71
CA MET A 1 42.78 69.40 59.30
C MET A 1 41.75 68.29 59.07
N GLU A 2 40.49 68.55 59.42
CA GLU A 2 39.43 67.54 59.49
C GLU A 2 38.89 67.05 58.12
N PRO A 3 38.13 65.95 58.09
CA PRO A 3 37.60 65.29 56.88
C PRO A 3 36.17 65.83 56.56
N PRO A 4 35.17 65.13 55.95
CA PRO A 4 34.73 63.71 56.07
C PRO A 4 34.83 62.98 54.69
N LEU A 5 34.16 61.87 54.31
CA LEU A 5 33.09 61.00 54.85
C LEU A 5 33.16 59.62 54.14
N GLY A 6 32.63 58.54 54.75
CA GLY A 6 31.98 57.43 54.01
C GLY A 6 32.71 56.09 53.87
N SER A 7 32.34 55.12 54.71
CA SER A 7 32.55 53.67 54.53
C SER A 7 31.16 52.98 54.40
N PRO A 8 30.97 51.71 53.96
CA PRO A 8 31.69 50.54 54.45
C PRO A 8 31.96 49.37 53.46
N SER A 9 32.49 48.28 54.02
CA SER A 9 33.14 47.10 53.42
C SER A 9 32.25 46.03 52.77
N ARG A 10 32.85 45.28 51.81
CA ARG A 10 32.38 43.98 51.29
C ARG A 10 32.06 42.94 52.39
N ARG A 11 30.99 42.17 52.21
CA ARG A 11 30.83 40.79 52.73
C ARG A 11 30.33 39.86 51.63
N ARG A 12 30.74 38.59 51.69
CA ARG A 12 30.31 37.51 50.77
C ARG A 12 28.90 37.03 51.15
N VAL A 13 28.11 36.64 50.15
CA VAL A 13 26.78 36.02 50.33
C VAL A 13 26.93 34.50 50.17
N PRO A 14 26.43 33.67 51.11
CA PRO A 14 26.39 32.22 50.95
C PRO A 14 25.15 31.78 50.14
N TRP A 15 25.27 30.69 49.39
CA TRP A 15 24.14 30.04 48.72
C TRP A 15 23.21 29.37 49.74
N GLN A 16 21.90 29.57 49.59
CA GLN A 16 20.86 28.77 50.25
C GLN A 16 20.02 28.08 49.17
N GLY A 17 19.93 26.75 49.23
CA GLY A 17 19.20 25.96 48.24
C GLY A 17 17.69 26.04 48.42
N LEU A 18 16.95 26.17 47.30
CA LEU A 18 15.50 25.98 47.30
C LEU A 18 15.16 24.49 47.47
N LEU A 19 14.35 24.18 48.48
CA LEU A 19 13.64 22.90 48.57
C LEU A 19 12.25 23.06 47.95
N LEU A 20 12.04 22.46 46.77
CA LEU A 20 10.73 22.33 46.15
C LEU A 20 10.03 21.08 46.71
N THR A 21 9.11 21.28 47.65
CA THR A 21 8.22 20.21 48.13
C THR A 21 7.14 19.95 47.10
N VAL A 22 7.26 18.84 46.35
CA VAL A 22 6.22 18.39 45.42
C VAL A 22 5.13 17.64 46.19
N SER A 23 3.97 18.28 46.34
CA SER A 23 2.78 17.62 46.90
C SER A 23 2.17 16.66 45.88
N LEU A 24 2.41 15.36 46.04
CA LEU A 24 1.67 14.33 45.30
C LEU A 24 0.22 14.27 45.81
N LEU A 25 -0.69 14.95 45.11
CA LEU A 25 -2.10 14.60 45.15
C LEU A 25 -2.31 13.34 44.29
N THR A 26 -2.17 12.16 44.90
CA THR A 26 -2.65 10.92 44.31
C THR A 26 -4.17 10.95 44.26
N PHE A 27 -4.73 11.41 43.14
CA PHE A 27 -6.12 11.15 42.80
C PHE A 27 -6.30 9.64 42.64
N TRP A 28 -6.69 8.99 43.74
CA TRP A 28 -7.38 7.71 43.67
C TRP A 28 -8.72 7.94 42.98
N ASN A 29 -8.72 7.91 41.66
CA ASN A 29 -9.89 7.47 40.93
C ASN A 29 -10.13 6.02 41.36
N PRO A 30 -11.25 5.70 42.04
CA PRO A 30 -11.62 4.30 42.19
C PRO A 30 -11.71 3.68 40.78
N PRO A 31 -11.32 2.41 40.60
CA PRO A 31 -11.50 1.75 39.32
C PRO A 31 -12.98 1.86 38.94
N ALA A 32 -13.26 2.37 37.74
CA ALA A 32 -14.62 2.50 37.26
C ALA A 32 -15.31 1.14 37.38
N ALA A 33 -16.44 1.08 38.08
CA ALA A 33 -17.12 -0.17 38.37
C ALA A 33 -17.37 -0.90 37.05
N ALA A 34 -16.76 -2.08 36.90
CA ALA A 34 -16.64 -2.74 35.61
C ALA A 34 -18.05 -3.05 35.07
N GLN A 35 -18.42 -2.42 33.96
CA GLN A 35 -19.76 -2.49 33.40
C GLN A 35 -19.97 -3.82 32.68
N LEU A 36 -21.20 -4.33 32.69
CA LEU A 36 -21.61 -5.49 31.89
C LEU A 36 -21.26 -5.24 30.42
N SER A 37 -20.47 -6.14 29.83
CA SER A 37 -20.03 -6.07 28.45
C SER A 37 -19.99 -7.45 27.81
N VAL A 38 -20.08 -7.49 26.48
CA VAL A 38 -19.81 -8.69 25.66
C VAL A 38 -18.70 -8.35 24.69
N GLU A 39 -17.73 -9.26 24.56
CA GLU A 39 -16.72 -9.20 23.51
C GLU A 39 -16.71 -10.47 22.67
N SER A 40 -16.27 -10.35 21.41
CA SER A 40 -16.02 -11.50 20.54
C SER A 40 -14.56 -11.94 20.73
N VAL A 41 -14.35 -13.23 20.98
CA VAL A 41 -13.03 -13.84 21.15
C VAL A 41 -12.87 -14.96 20.12
N PRO A 42 -12.04 -14.80 19.08
CA PRO A 42 -11.29 -13.58 18.70
C PRO A 42 -12.21 -12.44 18.23
N LEU A 43 -11.70 -11.20 18.25
CA LEU A 43 -12.45 -10.00 17.85
C LEU A 43 -12.92 -10.03 16.38
N ASN A 44 -12.09 -10.63 15.52
CA ASN A 44 -12.38 -10.91 14.12
C ASN A 44 -12.15 -12.40 13.90
N ALA A 45 -13.17 -13.10 13.42
CA ALA A 45 -13.14 -14.53 13.22
C ALA A 45 -12.82 -14.90 11.78
N VAL A 46 -12.13 -16.02 11.61
CA VAL A 46 -11.99 -16.67 10.30
C VAL A 46 -13.19 -17.59 10.07
N GLU A 47 -13.75 -17.59 8.86
CA GLU A 47 -14.81 -18.52 8.46
C GLU A 47 -14.40 -19.99 8.70
N GLY A 48 -15.35 -20.79 9.17
CA GLY A 48 -15.14 -22.19 9.55
C GLY A 48 -14.56 -22.40 10.95
N LYS A 49 -14.15 -21.35 11.68
CA LYS A 49 -13.63 -21.47 13.05
C LYS A 49 -14.74 -21.35 14.11
N HIS A 50 -14.35 -21.47 15.37
CA HIS A 50 -15.23 -21.24 16.53
C HIS A 50 -14.94 -19.86 17.12
N VAL A 51 -15.96 -19.23 17.70
CA VAL A 51 -15.89 -17.91 18.33
C VAL A 51 -16.65 -17.94 19.64
N LEU A 52 -16.10 -17.31 20.68
CA LEU A 52 -16.79 -17.12 21.95
C LEU A 52 -17.31 -15.67 22.03
N LEU A 53 -18.61 -15.49 22.22
CA LEU A 53 -19.16 -14.23 22.74
C LEU A 53 -19.06 -14.28 24.26
N LEU A 54 -17.98 -13.70 24.78
CA LEU A 54 -17.59 -13.73 26.19
C LEU A 54 -18.33 -12.63 26.95
N ALA A 55 -19.12 -13.04 27.94
CA ALA A 55 -19.85 -12.14 28.83
C ALA A 55 -18.98 -11.76 30.04
N HIS A 56 -18.80 -10.46 30.26
CA HIS A 56 -17.99 -9.89 31.34
C HIS A 56 -18.85 -9.14 32.36
N ASN A 57 -18.42 -9.14 33.62
CA ASN A 57 -19.07 -8.39 34.72
C ASN A 57 -20.57 -8.73 34.89
N VAL A 58 -20.90 -10.01 34.69
CA VAL A 58 -22.23 -10.58 34.92
C VAL A 58 -22.65 -10.35 36.39
N PRO A 59 -23.87 -9.85 36.67
CA PRO A 59 -24.38 -9.66 38.03
C PRO A 59 -24.46 -10.97 38.84
N GLN A 60 -24.11 -10.90 40.12
CA GLN A 60 -24.15 -12.05 41.05
C GLN A 60 -25.59 -12.50 41.41
N ASP A 61 -26.58 -11.63 41.19
CA ASP A 61 -28.01 -11.89 41.42
C ASP A 61 -28.75 -12.46 40.19
N THR A 62 -28.01 -12.98 39.20
CA THR A 62 -28.57 -13.60 37.99
C THR A 62 -29.25 -14.94 38.29
N THR A 63 -30.38 -15.21 37.62
CA THR A 63 -31.10 -16.50 37.62
C THR A 63 -31.05 -17.20 36.27
N GLY A 64 -30.85 -16.46 35.18
CA GLY A 64 -30.72 -17.03 33.85
C GLY A 64 -30.24 -16.03 32.79
N TYR A 65 -29.94 -16.57 31.61
CA TYR A 65 -29.47 -15.85 30.44
C TYR A 65 -30.36 -16.15 29.24
N SER A 66 -30.46 -15.22 28.30
CA SER A 66 -31.06 -15.44 26.98
C SER A 66 -30.26 -14.71 25.91
N TRP A 67 -29.82 -15.43 24.89
CA TRP A 67 -29.17 -14.85 23.71
C TRP A 67 -30.17 -14.71 22.55
N TYR A 68 -30.05 -13.59 21.84
CA TYR A 68 -30.86 -13.25 20.67
C TYR A 68 -29.97 -12.84 19.49
N LYS A 69 -30.40 -13.18 18.27
CA LYS A 69 -29.75 -12.72 17.04
C LYS A 69 -30.25 -11.31 16.70
N GLY A 70 -29.34 -10.37 16.48
CA GLY A 70 -29.64 -8.95 16.31
C GLY A 70 -29.34 -8.12 17.57
N ASP A 71 -29.75 -6.87 17.53
CA ASP A 71 -29.55 -5.84 18.57
C ASP A 71 -30.79 -5.59 19.43
N THR A 72 -31.82 -6.43 19.30
CA THR A 72 -33.10 -6.31 20.02
C THR A 72 -33.56 -7.64 20.60
N VAL A 73 -34.27 -7.59 21.72
CA VAL A 73 -34.92 -8.75 22.32
C VAL A 73 -36.24 -9.05 21.62
N GLY A 74 -36.38 -10.26 21.07
CA GLY A 74 -37.59 -10.71 20.40
C GLY A 74 -37.73 -12.22 20.41
N SER A 75 -38.94 -12.75 20.63
CA SER A 75 -39.18 -14.20 20.78
C SER A 75 -38.77 -15.00 19.54
N SER A 76 -38.97 -14.45 18.33
CA SER A 76 -38.53 -15.01 17.05
C SER A 76 -37.01 -15.03 16.87
N TYR A 77 -36.28 -14.16 17.57
CA TYR A 77 -34.83 -13.99 17.43
C TYR A 77 -34.03 -14.73 18.49
N ARG A 78 -34.71 -15.39 19.45
CA ARG A 78 -34.04 -16.11 20.54
C ARG A 78 -33.25 -17.29 19.99
N ILE A 79 -31.97 -17.34 20.33
CA ILE A 79 -31.05 -18.43 19.99
C ILE A 79 -31.17 -19.51 21.07
N VAL A 80 -30.88 -19.14 22.32
CA VAL A 80 -30.87 -20.08 23.45
C VAL A 80 -31.01 -19.31 24.77
N SER A 81 -31.73 -19.90 25.72
CA SER A 81 -31.78 -19.47 27.11
C SER A 81 -31.11 -20.50 28.01
N TYR A 82 -30.61 -20.10 29.18
CA TYR A 82 -30.07 -20.99 30.20
C TYR A 82 -30.59 -20.60 31.58
N VAL A 83 -31.07 -21.58 32.34
CA VAL A 83 -31.60 -21.41 33.69
C VAL A 83 -30.58 -21.95 34.69
N ILE A 84 -30.02 -21.09 35.54
CA ILE A 84 -28.86 -21.44 36.38
C ILE A 84 -29.22 -22.49 37.44
N ASP A 85 -30.40 -22.38 38.03
CA ASP A 85 -30.82 -23.19 39.19
C ASP A 85 -30.94 -24.69 38.85
N ILE A 86 -31.48 -25.01 37.67
CA ILE A 86 -31.63 -26.38 37.14
C ILE A 86 -30.52 -26.76 36.14
N GLN A 87 -29.64 -25.83 35.80
CA GLN A 87 -28.55 -25.98 34.82
C GLN A 87 -28.97 -26.39 33.39
N GLU A 88 -30.21 -26.13 33.00
CA GLU A 88 -30.75 -26.50 31.68
C GLU A 88 -30.69 -25.36 30.65
N SER A 89 -30.43 -25.73 29.40
CA SER A 89 -30.50 -24.84 28.23
C SER A 89 -31.76 -25.09 27.40
N ILE A 90 -32.50 -24.03 27.08
CA ILE A 90 -33.73 -24.06 26.28
C ILE A 90 -33.45 -23.35 24.95
N THR A 91 -33.49 -24.09 23.83
CA THR A 91 -33.28 -23.52 22.50
C THR A 91 -34.45 -22.62 22.06
N GLY A 92 -34.16 -21.62 21.23
CA GLY A 92 -35.16 -20.73 20.63
C GLY A 92 -35.26 -20.88 19.10
N PRO A 93 -36.17 -20.13 18.45
CA PRO A 93 -36.42 -20.26 17.01
C PRO A 93 -35.25 -19.90 16.10
N ALA A 94 -34.29 -19.10 16.60
CA ALA A 94 -33.09 -18.70 15.87
C ALA A 94 -31.87 -19.59 16.12
N TYR A 95 -32.02 -20.69 16.86
CA TYR A 95 -30.96 -21.68 17.08
C TYR A 95 -30.57 -22.37 15.77
N SER A 96 -29.29 -22.32 15.38
CA SER A 96 -28.80 -22.96 14.15
C SER A 96 -28.15 -24.34 14.38
N GLY A 97 -28.12 -24.82 15.63
CA GLY A 97 -27.47 -26.09 15.99
C GLY A 97 -25.96 -25.97 16.18
N ARG A 98 -25.42 -24.75 16.12
CA ARG A 98 -23.98 -24.45 16.19
C ARG A 98 -23.60 -23.66 17.44
N GLU A 99 -24.60 -23.20 18.19
CA GLU A 99 -24.43 -22.36 19.36
C GLU A 99 -24.43 -23.22 20.64
N THR A 100 -23.65 -22.85 21.65
CA THR A 100 -23.65 -23.53 22.95
C THR A 100 -23.46 -22.49 24.05
N ILE A 101 -24.43 -22.40 24.95
CA ILE A 101 -24.39 -21.46 26.07
C ILE A 101 -23.68 -22.10 27.27
N TYR A 102 -22.80 -21.33 27.91
CA TYR A 102 -22.09 -21.75 29.11
C TYR A 102 -22.74 -21.20 30.39
N PRO A 103 -22.52 -21.82 31.57
CA PRO A 103 -23.09 -21.37 32.84
C PRO A 103 -22.69 -19.94 33.27
N ASN A 104 -21.63 -19.37 32.68
CA ASN A 104 -21.23 -17.97 32.87
C ASN A 104 -21.95 -16.98 31.95
N GLY A 105 -22.95 -17.43 31.17
CA GLY A 105 -23.71 -16.62 30.22
C GLY A 105 -23.03 -16.38 28.88
N SER A 106 -21.81 -16.87 28.67
CA SER A 106 -21.10 -16.75 27.37
C SER A 106 -21.66 -17.72 26.33
N LEU A 107 -21.59 -17.35 25.05
CA LEU A 107 -22.08 -18.16 23.93
C LEU A 107 -20.91 -18.60 23.04
N LEU A 108 -20.63 -19.91 22.98
CA LEU A 108 -19.78 -20.46 21.94
C LEU A 108 -20.59 -20.56 20.65
N PHE A 109 -20.04 -20.04 19.56
CA PHE A 109 -20.53 -20.20 18.20
C PHE A 109 -19.54 -21.07 17.42
N GLN A 110 -19.95 -22.25 16.99
CA GLN A 110 -19.11 -23.17 16.24
C GLN A 110 -19.26 -23.02 14.73
N ASN A 111 -18.17 -23.23 13.97
CA ASN A 111 -18.19 -23.25 12.51
C ASN A 111 -18.91 -22.01 11.93
N VAL A 112 -18.41 -20.82 12.28
CA VAL A 112 -19.02 -19.54 11.89
C VAL A 112 -18.86 -19.28 10.40
N THR A 113 -19.86 -18.66 9.79
CA THR A 113 -19.89 -18.29 8.36
C THR A 113 -19.96 -16.79 8.20
N LEU A 114 -19.68 -16.27 6.99
CA LEU A 114 -19.84 -14.83 6.69
C LEU A 114 -21.24 -14.30 7.06
N LYS A 115 -22.28 -15.14 6.97
CA LYS A 115 -23.69 -14.83 7.31
C LYS A 115 -23.99 -14.73 8.82
N ASP A 116 -23.03 -15.10 9.66
CA ASP A 116 -23.11 -14.95 11.12
C ASP A 116 -22.51 -13.61 11.59
N THR A 117 -21.94 -12.80 10.69
CA THR A 117 -21.56 -11.41 11.00
C THR A 117 -22.80 -10.60 11.36
N GLY A 118 -22.76 -9.94 12.52
CA GLY A 118 -23.89 -9.15 13.02
C GLY A 118 -23.84 -8.84 14.51
N TYR A 119 -24.91 -8.25 15.01
CA TYR A 119 -25.12 -8.02 16.44
C TYR A 119 -25.80 -9.22 17.10
N TYR A 120 -25.49 -9.43 18.37
CA TYR A 120 -26.04 -10.48 19.22
C TYR A 120 -26.33 -9.90 20.60
N MET A 121 -27.57 -9.98 21.05
CA MET A 121 -28.02 -9.41 22.32
C MET A 121 -28.02 -10.48 23.41
N LEU A 122 -27.33 -10.22 24.52
CA LEU A 122 -27.43 -10.99 25.76
C LEU A 122 -28.38 -10.28 26.72
N GLN A 123 -29.48 -10.94 27.07
CA GLN A 123 -30.35 -10.58 28.17
C GLN A 123 -30.00 -11.42 29.41
N ILE A 124 -29.81 -10.74 30.54
CA ILE A 124 -29.55 -11.32 31.86
C ILE A 124 -30.79 -11.10 32.72
N ILE A 125 -31.37 -12.19 33.22
CA ILE A 125 -32.54 -12.20 34.08
C ILE A 125 -32.06 -12.27 35.53
N ARG A 126 -32.49 -11.34 36.39
CA ARG A 126 -32.08 -11.27 37.80
C ARG A 126 -33.16 -11.76 38.76
N LYS A 127 -32.78 -12.07 40.00
CA LYS A 127 -33.68 -12.57 41.06
C LYS A 127 -34.86 -11.64 41.38
N ASN A 128 -34.72 -10.35 41.11
CA ASN A 128 -35.79 -9.36 41.28
C ASN A 128 -36.66 -9.16 40.02
N PHE A 129 -36.51 -10.02 39.00
CA PHE A 129 -37.15 -9.95 37.69
C PHE A 129 -36.75 -8.73 36.83
N ASP A 130 -35.73 -7.97 37.21
CA ASP A 130 -35.11 -7.00 36.30
C ASP A 130 -34.31 -7.73 35.23
N ASN A 131 -34.46 -7.27 33.99
CA ASN A 131 -33.57 -7.64 32.90
C ASN A 131 -32.43 -6.63 32.74
N LYS A 132 -31.22 -7.11 32.44
CA LYS A 132 -30.12 -6.29 31.90
C LYS A 132 -29.75 -6.79 30.52
N GLU A 133 -29.53 -5.87 29.59
CA GLU A 133 -29.31 -6.18 28.18
C GLU A 133 -27.98 -5.58 27.72
N VAL A 134 -27.24 -6.34 26.91
CA VAL A 134 -25.96 -5.92 26.35
C VAL A 134 -25.71 -6.54 24.97
N THR A 135 -25.31 -5.71 24.01
CA THR A 135 -25.05 -6.13 22.64
C THR A 135 -23.58 -6.48 22.44
N GLY A 136 -23.31 -7.68 21.94
CA GLY A 136 -22.04 -8.05 21.34
C GLY A 136 -22.08 -7.94 19.82
N GLN A 137 -20.91 -7.89 19.18
CA GLN A 137 -20.79 -7.89 17.72
C GLN A 137 -19.84 -9.00 17.27
N LEU A 138 -20.34 -9.89 16.43
CA LEU A 138 -19.57 -10.92 15.75
C LEU A 138 -19.15 -10.40 14.37
N ARG A 139 -17.86 -10.50 14.03
CA ARG A 139 -17.32 -10.22 12.70
C ARG A 139 -16.63 -11.46 12.15
N VAL A 140 -17.05 -11.93 10.98
CA VAL A 140 -16.47 -13.10 10.31
C VAL A 140 -15.90 -12.67 8.96
N TYR A 141 -14.68 -13.12 8.66
CA TYR A 141 -13.95 -12.84 7.43
C TYR A 141 -13.44 -14.15 6.82
N SER A 142 -13.30 -14.18 5.50
CA SER A 142 -12.62 -15.28 4.80
C SER A 142 -11.10 -15.10 4.85
N GLU A 143 -10.36 -16.21 4.73
CA GLU A 143 -8.93 -16.13 4.38
C GLU A 143 -8.79 -15.67 2.92
N LEU A 144 -7.85 -14.76 2.66
CA LEU A 144 -7.64 -14.20 1.32
C LEU A 144 -6.69 -15.09 0.51
N PRO A 145 -6.99 -15.38 -0.76
CA PRO A 145 -6.05 -16.05 -1.66
C PRO A 145 -4.87 -15.11 -1.96
N LYS A 146 -3.71 -15.69 -2.29
CA LYS A 146 -2.56 -14.91 -2.78
C LYS A 146 -2.96 -14.22 -4.10
N PRO A 147 -2.84 -12.88 -4.21
CA PRO A 147 -3.27 -12.19 -5.40
C PRO A 147 -2.24 -12.29 -6.53
N SER A 148 -2.68 -11.98 -7.75
CA SER A 148 -1.86 -11.77 -8.92
C SER A 148 -2.17 -10.41 -9.56
N ILE A 149 -1.27 -9.89 -10.39
CA ILE A 149 -1.52 -8.70 -11.19
C ILE A 149 -1.83 -9.12 -12.62
N THR A 150 -2.88 -8.55 -13.19
CA THR A 150 -3.15 -8.53 -14.63
C THR A 150 -2.91 -7.13 -15.18
N SER A 151 -2.54 -7.01 -16.46
CA SER A 151 -2.32 -5.72 -17.13
C SER A 151 -3.15 -5.63 -18.41
N ASN A 152 -3.66 -4.44 -18.73
CA ASN A 152 -4.30 -4.17 -20.03
C ASN A 152 -3.29 -4.13 -21.20
N SER A 153 -2.01 -3.86 -20.94
CA SER A 153 -0.94 -3.78 -21.95
C SER A 153 0.32 -4.50 -21.47
N SER A 154 0.93 -5.28 -22.36
CA SER A 154 2.18 -6.02 -22.11
C SER A 154 3.43 -5.24 -22.55
N SER A 155 3.27 -4.21 -23.38
CA SER A 155 4.38 -3.49 -24.02
C SER A 155 4.01 -2.02 -24.32
N PRO A 156 3.72 -1.23 -23.27
CA PRO A 156 3.22 0.13 -23.43
C PRO A 156 4.29 1.10 -23.95
N VAL A 157 3.87 2.04 -24.80
CA VAL A 157 4.74 3.06 -25.43
C VAL A 157 4.67 4.40 -24.69
N GLU A 158 5.84 4.99 -24.43
CA GLU A 158 6.00 6.28 -23.77
C GLU A 158 5.25 7.42 -24.49
N ASP A 159 4.54 8.22 -23.68
CA ASP A 159 3.69 9.36 -24.05
C ASP A 159 2.49 9.03 -24.99
N GLU A 160 2.25 7.76 -25.30
CA GLU A 160 1.09 7.28 -26.07
C GLU A 160 0.10 6.51 -25.19
N ASP A 161 0.59 5.54 -24.41
CA ASP A 161 -0.26 4.60 -23.69
C ASP A 161 -0.62 5.04 -22.26
N SER A 162 -1.71 4.45 -21.76
CA SER A 162 -2.06 4.43 -20.34
C SER A 162 -2.27 2.98 -19.89
N VAL A 163 -1.68 2.62 -18.76
CA VAL A 163 -1.63 1.24 -18.27
C VAL A 163 -2.54 1.08 -17.06
N ALA A 164 -3.38 0.05 -17.08
CA ALA A 164 -4.20 -0.37 -15.95
C ALA A 164 -3.67 -1.73 -15.45
N LEU A 165 -3.14 -1.73 -14.24
CA LEU A 165 -2.75 -2.95 -13.51
C LEU A 165 -3.88 -3.30 -12.53
N THR A 166 -4.49 -4.47 -12.66
CA THR A 166 -5.60 -4.92 -11.81
C THR A 166 -5.14 -6.05 -10.89
N CYS A 167 -5.42 -5.92 -9.60
CA CYS A 167 -5.18 -6.96 -8.62
C CYS A 167 -6.33 -8.00 -8.66
N GLU A 168 -5.97 -9.26 -8.85
CA GLU A 168 -6.91 -10.39 -8.97
C GLU A 168 -6.64 -11.44 -7.88
N PRO A 169 -7.64 -12.22 -7.43
CA PRO A 169 -9.07 -12.09 -7.76
C PRO A 169 -9.75 -10.94 -6.99
N GLU A 170 -10.95 -10.56 -7.43
CA GLU A 170 -11.85 -9.73 -6.62
C GLU A 170 -12.26 -10.46 -5.33
N THR A 171 -12.15 -9.76 -4.20
CA THR A 171 -12.50 -10.26 -2.87
C THR A 171 -13.29 -9.21 -2.10
N GLN A 172 -14.44 -9.59 -1.54
CA GLN A 172 -15.29 -8.69 -0.77
C GLN A 172 -14.63 -8.23 0.55
N ASN A 173 -15.05 -7.08 1.07
CA ASN A 173 -14.58 -6.51 2.35
C ASN A 173 -13.04 -6.46 2.51
N THR A 174 -12.34 -6.26 1.39
CA THR A 174 -10.88 -6.35 1.30
C THR A 174 -10.31 -5.02 0.86
N THR A 175 -9.19 -4.62 1.47
CA THR A 175 -8.43 -3.44 1.10
C THR A 175 -7.30 -3.83 0.16
N TYR A 176 -7.21 -3.16 -0.99
CA TYR A 176 -6.11 -3.31 -1.92
C TYR A 176 -5.04 -2.23 -1.70
N LEU A 177 -3.79 -2.62 -1.89
CA LEU A 177 -2.61 -1.77 -1.73
C LEU A 177 -1.60 -2.07 -2.84
N TRP A 178 -0.87 -1.05 -3.27
CA TRP A 178 0.08 -1.13 -4.37
C TRP A 178 1.49 -0.71 -3.97
N TRP A 179 2.48 -1.36 -4.56
CA TRP A 179 3.90 -1.07 -4.44
C TRP A 179 4.59 -1.06 -5.79
N LYS A 180 5.58 -0.19 -5.94
CA LYS A 180 6.57 -0.20 -7.02
C LYS A 180 7.96 -0.25 -6.39
N ASP A 181 8.80 -1.19 -6.83
CA ASP A 181 10.18 -1.36 -6.37
C ASP A 181 10.31 -1.42 -4.82
N GLY A 182 9.30 -2.02 -4.18
CA GLY A 182 9.18 -2.14 -2.72
C GLY A 182 8.56 -0.92 -2.01
N GLN A 183 8.46 0.24 -2.65
CA GLN A 183 7.86 1.45 -2.10
C GLN A 183 6.34 1.46 -2.30
N ARG A 184 5.57 1.86 -1.26
CA ARG A 184 4.11 1.96 -1.35
C ARG A 184 3.72 3.15 -2.24
N LEU A 185 2.83 2.90 -3.20
CA LEU A 185 2.28 3.92 -4.09
C LEU A 185 1.14 4.70 -3.41
N GLN A 186 0.94 5.95 -3.83
CA GLN A 186 -0.12 6.87 -3.43
C GLN A 186 -0.60 7.61 -4.68
N ASP A 187 -1.84 8.10 -4.67
CA ASP A 187 -2.42 8.83 -5.81
C ASP A 187 -1.63 10.11 -6.15
N SER A 188 -1.61 10.44 -7.44
CA SER A 188 -1.04 11.67 -8.00
C SER A 188 -1.68 11.96 -9.37
N ASP A 189 -1.39 13.11 -9.97
CA ASP A 189 -1.99 13.54 -11.25
C ASP A 189 -1.84 12.52 -12.41
N ARG A 190 -0.82 11.64 -12.36
CA ARG A 190 -0.58 10.57 -13.36
C ARG A 190 -0.82 9.16 -12.84
N LEU A 191 -1.09 8.99 -11.54
CA LEU A 191 -1.24 7.67 -10.90
C LEU A 191 -2.54 7.70 -10.11
N VAL A 192 -3.55 6.99 -10.59
CA VAL A 192 -4.91 7.01 -10.05
C VAL A 192 -5.34 5.60 -9.70
N MET A 193 -5.71 5.37 -8.44
CA MET A 193 -6.37 4.14 -8.02
C MET A 193 -7.89 4.19 -8.30
N SER A 194 -8.49 3.03 -8.58
CA SER A 194 -9.95 2.86 -8.63
C SER A 194 -10.60 3.12 -7.26
N LEU A 195 -11.93 3.30 -7.21
CA LEU A 195 -12.66 3.56 -5.96
C LEU A 195 -12.48 2.49 -4.86
N ASP A 196 -12.14 1.26 -5.24
CA ASP A 196 -11.84 0.12 -4.36
C ASP A 196 -10.32 -0.12 -4.20
N ASN A 197 -9.47 0.72 -4.80
CA ASN A 197 -8.03 0.59 -4.97
C ASN A 197 -7.54 -0.70 -5.67
N ARG A 198 -8.43 -1.51 -6.24
CA ARG A 198 -8.09 -2.78 -6.88
C ARG A 198 -7.33 -2.61 -8.20
N THR A 199 -7.59 -1.53 -8.94
CA THR A 199 -6.91 -1.21 -10.19
C THR A 199 -6.06 0.04 -10.01
N LEU A 200 -4.79 -0.06 -10.38
CA LEU A 200 -3.83 1.03 -10.46
C LEU A 200 -3.75 1.50 -11.92
N ILE A 201 -4.09 2.76 -12.17
CA ILE A 201 -4.06 3.37 -13.50
C ILE A 201 -2.90 4.35 -13.58
N LEU A 202 -2.00 4.12 -14.54
CA LEU A 202 -0.87 4.98 -14.90
C LEU A 202 -1.24 5.73 -16.18
N ILE A 203 -1.50 7.03 -16.07
CA ILE A 203 -1.93 7.91 -17.16
C ILE A 203 -0.70 8.60 -17.77
N PHE A 204 -0.57 8.58 -19.10
CA PHE A 204 0.61 9.08 -19.83
C PHE A 204 1.91 8.46 -19.30
N ILE A 205 2.10 7.18 -19.63
CA ILE A 205 3.21 6.40 -19.11
C ILE A 205 4.55 6.92 -19.65
N THR A 206 5.56 6.94 -18.78
CA THR A 206 6.93 7.37 -19.09
C THR A 206 7.93 6.28 -18.79
N ARG A 207 9.14 6.35 -19.35
CA ARG A 207 10.23 5.40 -19.07
C ARG A 207 10.54 5.24 -17.58
N ASN A 208 10.31 6.29 -16.79
CA ASN A 208 10.48 6.28 -15.32
C ASN A 208 9.44 5.42 -14.59
N ASP A 209 8.33 5.08 -15.23
CA ASP A 209 7.30 4.18 -14.69
C ASP A 209 7.68 2.70 -14.89
N THR A 210 8.76 2.41 -15.63
CA THR A 210 9.42 1.07 -15.63
C THR A 210 9.78 0.67 -14.20
N GLY A 211 9.52 -0.59 -13.83
CA GLY A 211 9.85 -1.13 -12.52
C GLY A 211 9.05 -2.38 -12.13
N SER A 212 9.28 -2.86 -10.92
CA SER A 212 8.65 -4.06 -10.36
C SER A 212 7.42 -3.70 -9.53
N TYR A 213 6.22 -4.02 -10.03
CA TYR A 213 4.95 -3.74 -9.37
C TYR A 213 4.47 -4.95 -8.55
N GLN A 214 3.90 -4.69 -7.38
CA GLN A 214 3.20 -5.67 -6.54
C GLN A 214 1.88 -5.10 -6.04
N CYS A 215 0.83 -5.92 -6.04
CA CYS A 215 -0.39 -5.62 -5.32
C CYS A 215 -0.47 -6.48 -4.05
N GLY A 216 -1.27 -6.05 -3.09
CA GLY A 216 -1.55 -6.82 -1.89
C GLY A 216 -2.99 -6.63 -1.48
N ASN A 217 -3.57 -7.70 -0.96
CA ASN A 217 -4.93 -7.75 -0.44
C ASN A 217 -4.86 -7.91 1.08
N TRP A 218 -5.78 -7.26 1.79
CA TRP A 218 -5.81 -7.29 3.25
C TRP A 218 -7.22 -7.20 3.83
N ASN A 219 -7.49 -8.01 4.84
CA ASN A 219 -8.62 -7.91 5.74
C ASN A 219 -8.15 -8.15 7.20
N PRO A 220 -9.01 -8.00 8.22
CA PRO A 220 -8.59 -8.08 9.62
C PRO A 220 -8.08 -9.44 10.13
N VAL A 221 -8.14 -10.51 9.33
CA VAL A 221 -7.66 -11.86 9.69
C VAL A 221 -6.59 -12.40 8.73
N SER A 222 -6.43 -11.81 7.55
CA SER A 222 -5.60 -12.32 6.47
C SER A 222 -5.07 -11.19 5.61
N GLY A 223 -3.83 -11.30 5.16
CA GLY A 223 -3.26 -10.36 4.20
C GLY A 223 -2.07 -10.95 3.47
N SER A 224 -1.96 -10.67 2.18
CA SER A 224 -0.92 -11.26 1.34
C SER A 224 -0.49 -10.30 0.22
N ARG A 225 0.62 -10.63 -0.46
CA ARG A 225 1.16 -9.87 -1.59
C ARG A 225 1.31 -10.76 -2.81
N SER A 226 1.16 -10.16 -3.98
CA SER A 226 1.41 -10.81 -5.26
C SER A 226 2.90 -11.08 -5.45
N ASP A 227 3.21 -12.01 -6.35
CA ASP A 227 4.54 -12.03 -6.96
C ASP A 227 4.77 -10.72 -7.76
N PRO A 228 6.01 -10.26 -7.89
CA PRO A 228 6.34 -9.05 -8.63
C PRO A 228 6.08 -9.22 -10.14
N VAL A 229 5.42 -8.22 -10.73
CA VAL A 229 5.25 -8.10 -12.19
C VAL A 229 6.06 -6.90 -12.67
N THR A 230 7.01 -7.14 -13.57
CA THR A 230 7.84 -6.07 -14.14
C THR A 230 7.09 -5.37 -15.28
N LEU A 231 6.86 -4.07 -15.13
CA LEU A 231 6.38 -3.20 -16.20
C LEU A 231 7.59 -2.66 -16.96
N ASN A 232 7.67 -2.93 -18.26
CA ASN A 232 8.74 -2.47 -19.14
C ASN A 232 8.17 -1.49 -20.18
N VAL A 233 8.50 -0.21 -20.07
CA VAL A 233 7.99 0.84 -20.95
C VAL A 233 8.89 0.96 -22.18
N LEU A 234 8.28 0.91 -23.37
CA LEU A 234 8.96 1.10 -24.64
C LEU A 234 9.12 2.60 -24.91
N TYR A 235 10.30 3.02 -25.34
CA TYR A 235 10.56 4.45 -25.60
C TYR A 235 11.63 4.67 -26.66
N GLY A 236 11.68 5.90 -27.16
CA GLY A 236 12.68 6.33 -28.13
C GLY A 236 12.42 5.82 -29.57
N PRO A 237 13.41 5.96 -30.47
CA PRO A 237 14.74 6.46 -30.16
C PRO A 237 14.71 7.96 -29.90
N ASP A 238 15.38 8.39 -28.84
CA ASP A 238 15.61 9.81 -28.56
C ASP A 238 16.48 10.43 -29.68
N VAL A 239 16.66 11.76 -29.66
CA VAL A 239 17.52 12.46 -30.62
C VAL A 239 18.95 11.88 -30.57
N PRO A 240 19.48 11.32 -31.68
CA PRO A 240 20.79 10.70 -31.66
C PRO A 240 21.92 11.70 -31.42
N THR A 241 22.98 11.23 -30.80
CA THR A 241 24.22 11.97 -30.59
C THR A 241 25.33 11.34 -31.44
N ILE A 242 26.12 12.16 -32.12
CA ILE A 242 27.26 11.72 -32.94
C ILE A 242 28.55 12.09 -32.20
N SER A 243 29.38 11.08 -31.91
CA SER A 243 30.66 11.23 -31.21
C SER A 243 31.85 10.89 -32.14
N PRO A 244 33.03 11.50 -31.97
CA PRO A 244 33.34 12.65 -31.10
C PRO A 244 32.61 13.92 -31.59
N PRO A 245 32.57 15.03 -30.82
CA PRO A 245 31.92 16.26 -31.26
C PRO A 245 32.63 16.94 -32.45
N ASP A 246 33.93 16.70 -32.65
CA ASP A 246 34.77 17.43 -33.61
C ASP A 246 34.29 17.31 -35.07
N SER A 247 34.09 18.44 -35.74
CA SER A 247 33.66 18.49 -37.15
C SER A 247 34.80 18.72 -38.14
N TYR A 248 36.02 18.98 -37.66
CA TYR A 248 37.18 19.36 -38.48
C TYR A 248 38.26 18.28 -38.39
N TYR A 249 38.67 17.75 -39.54
CA TYR A 249 39.67 16.68 -39.61
C TYR A 249 40.81 17.09 -40.55
N PRO A 250 42.09 16.87 -40.21
CA PRO A 250 43.19 17.12 -41.13
C PRO A 250 43.23 16.06 -42.23
N LEU A 251 43.71 16.44 -43.41
CA LEU A 251 43.93 15.51 -44.54
C LEU A 251 44.74 14.27 -44.11
N GLY A 252 44.24 13.08 -44.44
CA GLY A 252 44.86 11.80 -44.10
C GLY A 252 44.54 11.28 -42.70
N ALA A 253 43.72 11.97 -41.90
CA ALA A 253 43.23 11.45 -40.62
C ALA A 253 42.27 10.26 -40.81
N ASN A 254 42.07 9.48 -39.76
CA ASN A 254 41.00 8.48 -39.72
C ASN A 254 39.75 9.11 -39.10
N LEU A 255 38.67 9.18 -39.87
CA LEU A 255 37.36 9.61 -39.38
C LEU A 255 36.68 8.40 -38.74
N HIS A 256 36.37 8.49 -37.45
CA HIS A 256 35.61 7.50 -36.71
C HIS A 256 34.44 8.23 -36.04
N LEU A 257 33.22 7.95 -36.50
CA LEU A 257 31.98 8.51 -35.94
C LEU A 257 31.14 7.39 -35.33
N SER A 258 30.79 7.50 -34.06
CA SER A 258 29.80 6.62 -33.42
C SER A 258 28.48 7.37 -33.25
N CYS A 259 27.37 6.63 -33.31
CA CYS A 259 26.04 7.19 -33.10
C CYS A 259 25.32 6.52 -31.91
N HIS A 260 24.70 7.31 -31.04
CA HIS A 260 24.02 6.83 -29.84
C HIS A 260 22.71 7.59 -29.58
N ALA A 261 21.61 6.87 -29.45
CA ALA A 261 20.31 7.36 -29.02
C ALA A 261 19.82 6.50 -27.83
N ALA A 262 19.19 7.13 -26.85
CA ALA A 262 18.51 6.39 -25.79
C ALA A 262 17.21 5.78 -26.34
N SER A 263 17.00 4.48 -26.11
CA SER A 263 15.90 3.71 -26.70
C SER A 263 15.68 2.42 -25.92
N ASN A 264 14.42 2.02 -25.73
CA ASN A 264 14.05 0.70 -25.23
C ASN A 264 12.99 0.06 -26.16
N PRO A 265 13.28 -1.08 -26.82
CA PRO A 265 14.59 -1.75 -26.90
C PRO A 265 15.66 -0.88 -27.59
N PRO A 266 16.94 -1.30 -27.57
CA PRO A 266 18.03 -0.59 -28.25
C PRO A 266 17.72 -0.33 -29.74
N ALA A 267 18.05 0.89 -30.20
CA ALA A 267 17.79 1.30 -31.57
C ALA A 267 18.74 0.65 -32.58
N GLN A 268 18.27 0.50 -33.80
CA GLN A 268 19.05 0.15 -34.99
C GLN A 268 19.56 1.43 -35.65
N TYR A 269 20.80 1.43 -36.14
CA TYR A 269 21.45 2.62 -36.69
C TYR A 269 21.81 2.47 -38.17
N SER A 270 21.72 3.57 -38.90
CA SER A 270 22.20 3.67 -40.27
C SER A 270 22.73 5.07 -40.59
N TRP A 271 23.71 5.14 -41.50
CA TRP A 271 24.33 6.39 -41.93
C TRP A 271 23.91 6.76 -43.35
N LEU A 272 23.49 8.00 -43.52
CA LEU A 272 23.35 8.66 -44.82
C LEU A 272 24.50 9.66 -45.00
N ILE A 273 25.25 9.51 -46.08
CA ILE A 273 26.36 10.41 -46.44
C ILE A 273 25.91 11.21 -47.65
N ASN A 274 25.91 12.54 -47.52
CA ASN A 274 25.42 13.49 -48.53
C ASN A 274 24.03 13.14 -49.09
N GLY A 275 23.13 12.67 -48.21
CA GLY A 275 21.75 12.29 -48.56
C GLY A 275 21.58 10.88 -49.16
N SER A 276 22.67 10.17 -49.46
CA SER A 276 22.61 8.77 -49.90
C SER A 276 22.72 7.81 -48.70
N LEU A 277 21.77 6.87 -48.57
CA LEU A 277 21.84 5.80 -47.58
C LEU A 277 22.97 4.84 -47.94
N GLN A 278 23.95 4.69 -47.06
CA GLN A 278 25.21 4.01 -47.36
C GLN A 278 25.42 2.76 -46.49
N ILE A 279 25.28 2.86 -45.16
CA ILE A 279 25.73 1.78 -44.26
C ILE A 279 24.79 1.60 -43.05
N PRO A 280 24.20 0.41 -42.84
CA PRO A 280 23.49 0.06 -41.61
C PRO A 280 24.50 -0.33 -40.51
N THR A 281 25.10 0.67 -39.87
CA THR A 281 26.08 0.52 -38.79
C THR A 281 25.88 1.58 -37.73
N GLN A 282 26.25 1.26 -36.48
CA GLN A 282 26.34 2.25 -35.40
C GLN A 282 27.63 3.07 -35.48
N GLU A 283 28.72 2.44 -35.93
CA GLU A 283 30.05 3.05 -36.06
C GLU A 283 30.45 3.17 -37.52
N LEU A 284 30.77 4.39 -37.94
CA LEU A 284 31.23 4.73 -39.27
C LEU A 284 32.73 5.03 -39.24
N PHE A 285 33.50 4.20 -39.92
CA PHE A 285 34.95 4.36 -40.06
C PHE A 285 35.33 4.66 -41.51
N VAL A 286 36.03 5.78 -41.71
CA VAL A 286 36.62 6.17 -43.01
C VAL A 286 38.11 6.44 -42.79
N PRO A 287 39.01 5.53 -43.19
CA PRO A 287 40.45 5.73 -43.04
C PRO A 287 40.98 6.75 -44.05
N SER A 288 42.04 7.48 -43.66
CA SER A 288 42.80 8.38 -44.55
C SER A 288 41.94 9.39 -45.35
N VAL A 289 41.15 10.21 -44.65
CA VAL A 289 40.17 11.12 -45.29
C VAL A 289 40.80 12.15 -46.22
N THR A 290 40.09 12.41 -47.31
CA THR A 290 40.42 13.42 -48.34
C THR A 290 39.38 14.54 -48.36
N MET A 291 39.65 15.66 -49.05
CA MET A 291 38.70 16.78 -49.18
C MET A 291 37.31 16.36 -49.69
N SER A 292 37.22 15.34 -50.55
CA SER A 292 35.93 14.82 -51.08
C SER A 292 35.08 14.08 -50.04
N HIS A 293 35.62 13.80 -48.85
CA HIS A 293 34.87 13.29 -47.70
C HIS A 293 34.31 14.42 -46.82
N SER A 294 34.48 15.69 -47.21
CA SER A 294 33.74 16.79 -46.58
C SER A 294 32.28 16.72 -47.01
N GLY A 295 31.35 16.87 -46.08
CA GLY A 295 29.93 16.70 -46.37
C GLY A 295 29.03 16.57 -45.15
N SER A 296 27.77 16.24 -45.42
CA SER A 296 26.74 16.01 -44.42
C SER A 296 26.65 14.52 -44.09
N TYR A 297 26.90 14.19 -42.82
CA TYR A 297 26.82 12.85 -42.26
C TYR A 297 25.62 12.78 -41.33
N ALA A 298 24.54 12.14 -41.78
CA ALA A 298 23.33 11.95 -40.99
C ALA A 298 23.31 10.54 -40.41
N CYS A 299 23.17 10.43 -39.08
CA CYS A 299 22.80 9.18 -38.43
C CYS A 299 21.28 9.12 -38.26
N VAL A 300 20.69 8.00 -38.66
CA VAL A 300 19.28 7.64 -38.39
C VAL A 300 19.26 6.49 -37.41
N ALA A 301 18.56 6.70 -36.28
CA ALA A 301 18.19 5.66 -35.33
C ALA A 301 16.73 5.25 -35.54
N HIS A 302 16.45 3.95 -35.46
CA HIS A 302 15.11 3.36 -35.58
C HIS A 302 14.86 2.43 -34.38
N ASN A 303 13.71 2.58 -33.70
CA ASN A 303 13.23 1.59 -32.73
C ASN A 303 12.09 0.80 -33.35
N SER A 304 12.29 -0.50 -33.56
CA SER A 304 11.31 -1.37 -34.20
C SER A 304 10.09 -1.69 -33.33
N ALA A 305 10.14 -1.46 -32.02
CA ALA A 305 9.01 -1.75 -31.11
C ALA A 305 8.08 -0.54 -30.93
N THR A 306 8.61 0.69 -30.94
CA THR A 306 7.81 1.93 -30.99
C THR A 306 7.46 2.35 -32.42
N GLY A 307 8.15 1.81 -33.42
CA GLY A 307 8.03 2.21 -34.84
C GLY A 307 8.62 3.60 -35.15
N ARG A 308 9.21 4.28 -34.16
CA ARG A 308 9.70 5.66 -34.29
C ARG A 308 11.11 5.70 -34.89
N ASN A 309 11.38 6.76 -35.65
CA ASN A 309 12.70 7.10 -36.21
C ASN A 309 13.16 8.47 -35.69
N SER A 310 14.47 8.63 -35.48
CA SER A 310 15.07 9.90 -35.09
C SER A 310 16.42 10.09 -35.78
N THR A 311 16.71 11.32 -36.21
CA THR A 311 17.82 11.62 -37.13
C THR A 311 18.63 12.80 -36.63
N THR A 312 19.95 12.70 -36.65
CA THR A 312 20.86 13.82 -36.36
C THR A 312 21.91 13.95 -37.44
N VAL A 313 22.20 15.19 -37.82
CA VAL A 313 23.10 15.54 -38.93
C VAL A 313 24.34 16.23 -38.38
N LYS A 314 25.51 15.79 -38.84
CA LYS A 314 26.80 16.43 -38.56
C LYS A 314 27.53 16.75 -39.86
N ASN A 315 27.93 18.00 -40.02
CA ASN A 315 28.74 18.41 -41.16
C ASN A 315 30.22 18.21 -40.85
N ILE A 316 30.91 17.40 -41.65
CA ILE A 316 32.34 17.12 -41.53
C ILE A 316 33.09 17.95 -42.57
N THR A 317 34.17 18.61 -42.16
CA THR A 317 35.06 19.40 -43.03
C THR A 317 36.47 18.85 -42.94
N VAL A 318 37.01 18.38 -44.06
CA VAL A 318 38.40 17.92 -44.15
C VAL A 318 39.28 19.09 -44.60
N LEU A 319 40.18 19.54 -43.73
CA LEU A 319 41.05 20.69 -43.99
C LEU A 319 42.29 20.26 -44.77
N GLY A 320 42.57 21.00 -45.85
CA GLY A 320 43.87 21.02 -46.50
C GLY A 320 44.91 21.74 -45.64
N LYS A 321 46.20 21.54 -45.98
CA LYS A 321 47.29 22.40 -45.53
C LYS A 321 47.30 23.72 -46.30
#